data_AF-A0A4Y2HR92-F1
#
_entry.id   AF-A0A4Y2HR92-F1
#
_cell.length_a   1.000
_cell.length_b   1.000
_cell.length_c   1.000
_cell.angle_alpha   90.00
_cell.angle_beta   90.00
_cell.angle_gamma   90.00
#
_symmetry.space_group_name_H-M   'P 1'
#
loop_
_entity.id
_entity.type
_entity.pdbx_description
1 polymer ?
#
loop_
_entity_poly.entity_id
_entity_poly.type
_entity_poly.pdbx_seq_one_letter_code
_entity_poly.pdbx_strand_id
1 'polypeptide(L)' 'GQSLGYGFVNYVRAEDAEKAINTLNGLRLQNKTIKVSLPAFGALF' A
#
# COMPACT_ATOMS: atom_id res chain seq x y z
N GLY A 1 13.85 1.83 18.33
CA GLY A 1 12.82 0.98 17.71
C GLY A 1 13.11 0.86 16.23
N GLN A 2 13.01 -0.33 15.67
CA GLN A 2 13.11 -0.54 14.21
C GLN A 2 11.71 -0.55 13.60
N SER A 3 11.56 0.10 12.45
CA SER A 3 10.32 0.03 11.68
C SER A 3 10.09 -1.39 11.16
N LEU A 4 8.83 -1.82 11.14
CA LEU A 4 8.42 -3.11 10.58
C LEU A 4 8.32 -3.08 9.03
N GLY A 5 8.46 -1.90 8.42
CA GLY A 5 8.49 -1.76 6.96
C GLY A 5 7.12 -1.80 6.28
N TYR A 6 6.04 -1.51 7.00
CA TYR A 6 4.69 -1.35 6.46
C TYR A 6 3.94 -0.18 7.11
N GLY A 7 2.86 0.25 6.46
CA GLY A 7 1.95 1.28 6.96
C GLY A 7 0.63 1.24 6.19
N PHE A 8 -0.36 1.98 6.70
CA PHE A 8 -1.70 2.08 6.11
C PHE A 8 -1.98 3.52 5.69
N VAL A 9 -2.68 3.67 4.56
CA VAL A 9 -3.07 4.97 4.02
C VAL A 9 -4.56 4.94 3.77
N ASN A 10 -5.28 5.92 4.31
CA ASN A 10 -6.69 6.12 4.04
C ASN A 10 -6.85 7.25 3.02
N TYR A 11 -7.35 6.91 1.83
CA TYR A 11 -7.65 7.89 0.79
C TYR A 11 -9.10 8.37 0.93
N VAL A 12 -9.33 9.65 0.66
CA VAL A 12 -10.69 10.23 0.65
C VAL A 12 -11.52 9.68 -0.51
N ARG A 13 -10.88 9.46 -1.67
CA ARG A 13 -11.53 8.92 -2.88
C ARG A 13 -11.02 7.53 -3.20
N ALA A 14 -11.92 6.64 -3.60
CA ALA A 14 -11.56 5.28 -3.98
C ALA A 14 -10.67 5.26 -5.23
N GLU A 15 -10.93 6.16 -6.18
CA GLU A 15 -10.15 6.29 -7.41
C GLU A 15 -8.67 6.61 -7.14
N ASP A 16 -8.38 7.36 -6.08
CA ASP A 16 -7.00 7.71 -5.72
C ASP A 16 -6.26 6.51 -5.12
N ALA A 17 -6.95 5.66 -4.34
CA ALA A 17 -6.40 4.40 -3.85
C ALA A 17 -6.11 3.43 -5.01
N GLU A 18 -7.03 3.33 -5.98
CA GLU A 18 -6.85 2.48 -7.16
C GLU A 18 -5.66 2.95 -8.01
N LYS A 19 -5.54 4.26 -8.27
CA LYS A 19 -4.38 4.85 -8.95
C LYS A 19 -3.08 4.52 -8.22
N ALA A 20 -3.05 4.64 -6.88
CA ALA A 20 -1.88 4.31 -6.09
C ALA A 20 -1.49 2.83 -6.22
N ILE A 21 -2.45 1.91 -6.18
CA ILE A 21 -2.18 0.48 -6.38
C ILE A 21 -1.60 0.24 -7.78
N ASN A 22 -2.23 0.77 -8.81
CA ASN A 22 -1.81 0.56 -10.21
C ASN A 22 -0.45 1.17 -10.53
N THR A 23 -0.05 2.23 -9.84
CA THR A 23 1.24 2.92 -10.09
C THR A 23 2.36 2.43 -9.19
N LEU A 24 2.06 2.05 -7.94
CA LEU A 24 3.08 1.78 -6.92
C LEU A 24 3.30 0.30 -6.64
N ASN A 25 2.29 -0.55 -6.84
CA ASN A 25 2.44 -1.97 -6.55
C ASN A 25 3.50 -2.61 -7.45
N GLY A 26 4.47 -3.28 -6.86
CA GLY A 26 5.57 -3.90 -7.60
C GLY A 26 6.72 -2.93 -7.95
N LEU A 27 6.64 -1.65 -7.59
CA LEU A 27 7.76 -0.74 -7.79
C LEU A 27 8.97 -1.18 -6.95
N ARG A 28 10.16 -1.01 -7.55
CA ARG A 28 11.43 -1.24 -6.87
C ARG A 28 11.87 0.05 -6.19
N LEU A 29 11.81 0.07 -4.86
CA LEU A 29 12.35 1.14 -4.04
C LEU A 29 13.67 0.68 -3.41
N GLN A 30 14.78 1.25 -3.89
CA GLN A 30 16.13 0.80 -3.54
C GLN A 30 16.31 -0.71 -3.79
N ASN A 31 16.54 -1.49 -2.74
CA ASN A 31 16.74 -2.93 -2.79
C ASN A 31 15.47 -3.73 -2.44
N LYS A 32 14.31 -3.10 -2.28
CA LYS A 32 13.03 -3.76 -1.98
C LYS A 32 12.02 -3.52 -3.10
N THR A 33 11.18 -4.52 -3.34
CA THR A 33 9.98 -4.37 -4.16
C THR A 33 8.81 -4.15 -3.22
N ILE A 34 8.06 -3.05 -3.41
CA ILE A 34 6.95 -2.70 -2.53
C ILE A 34 5.65 -3.37 -2.98
N LYS A 35 4.80 -3.71 -2.02
CA LYS A 35 3.44 -4.21 -2.26
C LYS A 35 2.44 -3.15 -1.84
N VAL A 36 1.52 -2.83 -2.73
CA VAL A 36 0.40 -1.93 -2.45
C VAL A 36 -0.88 -2.66 -2.86
N SER A 37 -1.80 -2.83 -1.92
CA SER A 37 -3.05 -3.55 -2.15
C SER A 37 -4.15 -3.00 -1.25
N LEU A 38 -5.40 -3.18 -1.69
CA LEU A 38 -6.53 -2.95 -0.80
C LEU A 38 -6.49 -3.92 0.37
N PRO A 39 -7.05 -3.51 1.52
CA PRO A 39 -7.31 -4.43 2.62
C PRO A 39 -8.12 -5.63 2.17
N ALA A 40 -7.81 -6.82 2.69
CA ALA A 40 -8.67 -7.98 2.48
C ALA A 40 -10.03 -7.73 3.16
N PHE A 41 -11.12 -8.16 2.53
CA PHE A 41 -12.44 -8.11 3.14
C PHE A 41 -12.42 -8.86 4.49
N GLY A 42 -12.72 -8.14 5.58
CA GLY A 42 -12.69 -8.68 6.95
C GLY A 42 -11.38 -8.49 7.72
N ALA A 43 -10.36 -7.87 7.12
CA ALA A 43 -9.19 -7.46 7.89
C ALA A 43 -9.57 -6.27 8.79
N LEU A 44 -9.48 -6.48 10.11
CA LEU A 44 -9.62 -5.44 11.12
C LEU A 44 -8.31 -4.64 11.12
N PHE A 45 -8.36 -3.42 10.60
CA PHE A 45 -7.30 -2.41 10.77
C PHE A 45 -7.69 -1.47 11.90
#